data_AF-A0A839V423-F1
#
_entry.id   AF-A0A839V423-F1
#
_cell.length_a   1.000
_cell.length_b   1.000
_cell.length_c   1.000
_cell.angle_alpha   90.00
_cell.angle_beta   90.00
_cell.angle_gamma   90.00
#
_symmetry.space_group_name_H-M   'P 1'
#
loop_
_entity.id
_entity.type
_entity.pdbx_description
1 polymer ?
#
loop_
_entity_poly.entity_id
_entity_poly.type
_entity_poly.pdbx_seq_one_letter_code
_entity_poly.pdbx_strand_id
1 'polypeptide(L)'
;MPLRSVSAAYLAHAGDLASNPGQQAAYDSMGHCVVLAGPGSGKTKTLVLKLARIMAEDVGAPRGAACITYSQECARELTRRLERLGLREAPNLFIGTVHGFCLRHLLMPYGRLADLPVPFPLAVATQRQADQAMKRIGDRLFGVGHPPPPHGCLRHSVSGRSPPQG
;
A
#
# COMPACT_ATOMS: atom_id res chain seq x y z
N MET A 1 0.10 16.01 26.33
CA MET A 1 0.15 15.86 24.85
C MET A 1 -1.14 16.47 24.32
N PRO A 2 -1.12 17.51 23.47
CA PRO A 2 -2.38 18.13 23.07
C PRO A 2 -3.18 17.14 22.25
N LEU A 3 -4.45 16.95 22.62
CA LEU A 3 -5.45 16.30 21.78
C LEU A 3 -5.36 16.97 20.40
N ARG A 4 -5.11 16.19 19.35
CA ARG A 4 -5.14 16.73 17.99
C ARG A 4 -6.51 17.38 17.81
N SER A 5 -6.56 18.66 17.46
CA SER A 5 -7.85 19.35 17.34
C SER A 5 -8.66 18.65 16.26
N VAL A 6 -9.69 17.95 16.69
CA VAL A 6 -10.58 17.22 15.82
C VAL A 6 -11.40 18.25 15.03
N SER A 7 -11.44 18.13 13.70
CA SER A 7 -12.14 19.14 12.89
C SER A 7 -13.66 19.05 13.08
N ALA A 8 -14.35 20.19 12.99
CA ALA A 8 -15.82 20.23 12.99
C ALA A 8 -16.43 19.36 11.88
N ALA A 9 -15.75 19.28 10.72
CA ALA A 9 -16.14 18.44 9.61
C ALA A 9 -16.13 16.94 9.98
N TYR A 10 -15.11 16.48 10.73
CA TYR A 10 -15.08 15.12 11.24
C TYR A 10 -16.24 14.85 12.20
N LEU A 11 -16.50 15.73 13.16
CA LEU A 11 -17.54 15.51 14.17
C LEU A 11 -18.93 15.40 13.52
N ALA A 12 -19.21 16.27 12.54
CA ALA A 12 -20.45 16.20 11.76
C ALA A 12 -20.57 14.85 11.02
N HIS A 13 -19.53 14.44 10.30
CA HIS A 13 -19.57 13.19 9.54
C HIS A 13 -19.58 11.93 10.40
N ALA A 14 -18.97 11.96 11.59
CA ALA A 14 -19.06 10.89 12.57
C ALA A 14 -20.49 10.79 13.12
N GLY A 15 -21.13 11.94 13.40
CA GLY A 15 -22.53 11.99 13.83
C GLY A 15 -23.50 11.35 12.82
N ASP A 16 -23.27 11.51 11.51
CA ASP A 16 -24.11 10.88 10.47
C ASP A 16 -24.19 9.35 10.60
N LEU A 17 -23.14 8.70 11.15
CA LEU A 17 -23.09 7.24 11.26
C LEU A 17 -24.14 6.68 12.22
N ALA A 18 -24.61 7.49 13.18
CA ALA A 18 -25.65 7.08 14.14
C ALA A 18 -26.96 6.66 13.47
N SER A 19 -27.22 7.14 12.24
CA SER A 19 -28.39 6.74 11.44
C SER A 19 -28.31 5.31 10.89
N ASN A 20 -27.13 4.68 10.90
CA ASN A 20 -26.90 3.34 10.39
C ASN A 20 -26.18 2.47 11.43
N PRO A 21 -26.89 1.56 12.12
CA PRO A 21 -26.30 0.75 13.19
C PRO A 21 -25.08 -0.08 12.77
N GLY A 22 -25.04 -0.57 11.52
CA GLY A 22 -23.90 -1.34 11.01
C GLY A 22 -22.66 -0.49 10.79
N GLN A 23 -22.82 0.74 10.29
CA GLN A 23 -21.71 1.68 10.15
C GLN A 23 -21.21 2.17 11.52
N GLN A 24 -22.14 2.45 12.44
CA GLN A 24 -21.82 2.83 13.81
C GLN A 24 -21.04 1.71 14.52
N ALA A 25 -21.50 0.47 14.44
CA ALA A 25 -20.80 -0.68 15.03
C ALA A 25 -19.39 -0.87 14.46
N ALA A 26 -19.21 -0.72 13.14
CA ALA A 26 -17.89 -0.77 12.52
C ALA A 26 -16.98 0.38 13.00
N TYR A 27 -17.53 1.58 13.14
CA TYR A 27 -16.84 2.75 13.68
C TYR A 27 -16.45 2.57 15.17
N ASP A 28 -17.31 1.94 15.95
CA ASP A 28 -17.11 1.71 17.38
C ASP A 28 -16.19 0.54 17.70
N SER A 29 -16.00 -0.38 16.75
CA SER A 29 -15.19 -1.58 16.95
C SER A 29 -13.74 -1.29 17.42
N MET A 30 -13.28 -2.02 18.44
CA MET A 30 -11.94 -1.84 19.03
C MET A 30 -10.95 -2.96 18.68
N GLY A 31 -11.41 -4.03 18.04
CA GLY A 31 -10.62 -5.20 17.67
C GLY A 31 -10.64 -5.49 16.18
N HIS A 32 -10.37 -6.74 15.81
CA HIS A 32 -10.49 -7.19 14.42
C HIS A 32 -11.94 -7.09 13.96
N CYS A 33 -12.17 -6.33 12.90
CA CYS A 33 -13.49 -6.10 12.33
C CYS A 33 -13.46 -6.38 10.83
N VAL A 34 -14.44 -7.16 10.35
CA VAL A 34 -14.68 -7.38 8.93
C VAL A 34 -16.02 -6.77 8.58
N VAL A 35 -16.01 -5.84 7.62
CA VAL A 35 -17.22 -5.16 7.16
C VAL A 35 -17.66 -5.75 5.81
N LEU A 36 -18.75 -6.52 5.83
CA LEU A 36 -19.40 -7.05 4.64
C LEU A 36 -20.56 -6.14 4.26
N ALA A 37 -20.51 -5.49 3.10
CA ALA A 37 -21.61 -4.63 2.65
C ALA A 37 -21.66 -4.49 1.13
N GLY A 38 -22.87 -4.36 0.58
CA GLY A 38 -23.11 -4.18 -0.85
C GLY A 38 -22.56 -2.85 -1.41
N PRO A 39 -22.53 -2.66 -2.74
CA PRO A 39 -22.17 -1.39 -3.36
C PRO A 39 -22.98 -0.21 -2.78
N GLY A 40 -22.41 1.00 -2.73
CA GLY A 40 -23.12 2.21 -2.26
C GLY A 40 -23.37 2.31 -0.74
N SER A 41 -23.16 1.24 0.04
CA SER A 41 -23.37 1.18 1.50
C SER A 41 -22.48 2.07 2.38
N GLY A 42 -21.64 2.93 1.80
CA GLY A 42 -20.79 3.84 2.57
C GLY A 42 -19.53 3.24 3.19
N LYS A 43 -19.13 2.00 2.87
CA LYS A 43 -17.90 1.33 3.39
C LYS A 43 -16.68 2.25 3.46
N THR A 44 -16.40 2.97 2.37
CA THR A 44 -15.25 3.89 2.31
C THR A 44 -15.42 5.08 3.25
N LYS A 45 -16.64 5.63 3.41
CA LYS A 45 -16.93 6.71 4.37
C LYS A 45 -16.67 6.21 5.80
N THR A 46 -17.22 5.05 6.15
CA THR A 46 -17.05 4.42 7.47
C THR A 46 -15.58 4.12 7.76
N LEU A 47 -14.83 3.56 6.79
CA LEU A 47 -13.39 3.29 6.94
C LEU A 47 -12.57 4.56 7.19
N VAL A 48 -12.84 5.63 6.43
CA VAL A 48 -12.16 6.92 6.60
C VAL A 48 -12.45 7.52 7.97
N LEU A 49 -13.70 7.50 8.42
CA LEU A 49 -14.08 8.02 9.74
C LEU A 49 -13.49 7.19 10.86
N LYS A 50 -13.48 5.86 10.73
CA LYS A 50 -12.81 4.97 11.69
C LYS A 50 -11.33 5.27 11.78
N LEU A 51 -10.65 5.42 10.64
CA LEU A 51 -9.23 5.76 10.62
C LEU A 51 -8.97 7.13 11.25
N ALA A 52 -9.85 8.10 11.03
CA ALA A 52 -9.76 9.41 11.64
C ALA A 52 -9.89 9.33 13.17
N ARG A 53 -10.86 8.56 13.67
CA ARG A 53 -11.03 8.29 15.11
C ARG A 53 -9.80 7.62 15.69
N ILE A 54 -9.27 6.57 15.05
CA ILE A 54 -8.07 5.86 15.50
C ILE A 54 -6.90 6.83 15.67
N MET A 55 -6.76 7.81 14.78
CA MET A 55 -5.68 8.79 14.83
C MET A 55 -5.91 9.94 15.81
N ALA A 56 -7.16 10.22 16.17
CA ALA A 56 -7.50 11.25 17.14
C ALA A 56 -7.50 10.72 18.58
N GLU A 57 -7.96 9.48 18.78
CA GLU A 57 -8.33 8.92 20.09
C GLU A 57 -7.51 7.68 20.46
N ASP A 58 -7.30 6.75 19.52
CA ASP A 58 -6.86 5.39 19.87
C ASP A 58 -5.33 5.19 19.79
N VAL A 59 -4.63 5.96 18.95
CA VAL A 59 -3.21 5.74 18.63
C VAL A 59 -2.38 7.02 18.70
N GLY A 60 -1.43 7.03 19.64
CA GLY A 60 -0.41 8.06 19.80
C GLY A 60 1.00 7.56 19.51
N ALA A 61 1.94 8.50 19.32
CA ALA A 61 3.35 8.18 19.12
C ALA A 61 3.92 7.34 20.29
N PRO A 62 4.79 6.35 20.04
CA PRO A 62 5.41 6.03 18.74
C PRO A 62 4.56 5.11 17.84
N ARG A 63 3.37 4.68 18.29
CA ARG A 63 2.47 3.84 17.51
C ARG A 63 1.81 4.64 16.39
N GLY A 64 1.40 3.93 15.34
CA GLY A 64 0.79 4.50 14.16
C GLY A 64 -0.31 3.61 13.58
N ALA A 65 -0.97 4.12 12.55
CA ALA A 65 -1.98 3.38 11.79
C ALA A 65 -1.49 3.18 10.35
N ALA A 66 -1.85 2.05 9.75
CA ALA A 66 -1.59 1.76 8.35
C ALA A 66 -2.91 1.43 7.64
N CYS A 67 -3.24 2.22 6.63
CA CYS A 67 -4.36 2.00 5.74
C CYS A 67 -3.83 1.46 4.41
N ILE A 68 -4.10 0.18 4.15
CA ILE A 68 -3.56 -0.54 3.00
C ILE A 68 -4.69 -0.86 2.01
N THR A 69 -4.44 -0.61 0.73
CA THR A 69 -5.38 -0.90 -0.36
C THR A 69 -4.66 -1.53 -1.56
N TYR A 70 -5.42 -1.99 -2.56
CA TYR A 70 -4.86 -2.67 -3.72
C TYR A 70 -4.25 -1.71 -4.74
N SER A 71 -4.79 -0.50 -4.89
CA SER A 71 -4.37 0.45 -5.93
C SER A 71 -3.89 1.79 -5.37
N GLN A 72 -2.98 2.42 -6.10
CA GLN A 72 -2.53 3.78 -5.80
C GLN A 72 -3.65 4.82 -5.96
N GLU A 73 -4.63 4.55 -6.83
CA GLU A 73 -5.79 5.41 -7.02
C GLU A 73 -6.66 5.44 -5.76
N CYS A 74 -6.96 4.27 -5.19
CA CYS A 74 -7.71 4.16 -3.95
C CYS A 74 -6.95 4.79 -2.79
N ALA A 75 -5.62 4.61 -2.72
CA ALA A 75 -4.80 5.24 -1.69
C ALA A 75 -4.90 6.77 -1.77
N ARG A 76 -4.74 7.34 -2.97
CA ARG A 76 -4.89 8.79 -3.20
C ARG A 76 -6.27 9.30 -2.82
N GLU A 77 -7.32 8.56 -3.15
CA GLU A 77 -8.69 8.93 -2.78
C GLU A 77 -8.92 8.89 -1.26
N LEU A 78 -8.40 7.87 -0.57
CA LEU A 78 -8.47 7.77 0.89
C LEU A 78 -7.72 8.93 1.57
N THR A 79 -6.52 9.27 1.07
CA THR A 79 -5.76 10.43 1.53
C THR A 79 -6.56 11.72 1.38
N ARG A 80 -7.10 12.01 0.19
CA ARG A 80 -7.93 13.21 -0.06
C ARG A 80 -9.16 13.29 0.85
N ARG A 81 -9.75 12.15 1.22
CA ARG A 81 -10.90 12.12 2.13
C ARG A 81 -10.49 12.45 3.56
N LEU A 82 -9.38 11.91 4.05
CA LEU A 82 -8.86 12.23 5.39
C LEU A 82 -8.38 13.67 5.51
N GLU A 83 -7.77 14.21 4.44
CA GLU A 83 -7.38 15.62 4.38
C GLU A 83 -8.60 16.55 4.56
N ARG A 84 -9.74 16.22 3.94
CA ARG A 84 -11.01 16.95 4.13
C ARG A 84 -11.55 16.87 5.56
N LEU A 85 -11.11 15.88 6.33
CA LEU A 85 -11.42 15.76 7.77
C LEU A 85 -10.35 16.41 8.66
N GLY A 86 -9.34 17.08 8.09
CA GLY A 86 -8.30 17.78 8.83
C GLY A 86 -7.08 16.94 9.23
N LEU A 87 -6.91 15.73 8.67
CA LEU A 87 -5.83 14.80 9.04
C LEU A 87 -4.64 14.77 8.06
N ARG A 88 -4.33 15.91 7.43
CA ARG A 88 -3.35 16.02 6.34
C ARG A 88 -1.90 15.67 6.72
N GLU A 89 -1.53 15.72 8.00
CA GLU A 89 -0.12 15.67 8.43
C GLU A 89 0.12 14.76 9.64
N ALA A 90 -0.37 13.52 9.58
CA ALA A 90 -0.07 12.52 10.63
C ALA A 90 1.25 11.77 10.33
N PRO A 91 2.37 12.06 11.02
CA PRO A 91 3.66 11.40 10.76
C PRO A 91 3.63 9.88 11.04
N ASN A 92 2.69 9.45 11.88
CA ASN A 92 2.45 8.06 12.25
C ASN A 92 1.30 7.41 11.47
N LEU A 93 0.87 7.99 10.34
CA LEU A 93 -0.14 7.42 9.46
C LEU A 93 0.47 7.03 8.11
N PHE A 94 0.31 5.76 7.73
CA PHE A 94 0.60 5.29 6.38
C PHE A 94 -0.69 5.07 5.61
N ILE A 95 -0.77 5.55 4.36
CA ILE A 95 -1.84 5.24 3.42
C ILE A 95 -1.18 4.85 2.10
N GLY A 96 -1.45 3.64 1.61
CA GLY A 96 -0.79 3.17 0.41
C GLY A 96 -1.16 1.74 0.03
N THR A 97 -0.36 1.17 -0.86
CA THR A 97 -0.49 -0.22 -1.26
C THR A 97 0.31 -1.13 -0.35
N VAL A 98 0.01 -2.44 -0.41
CA VAL A 98 0.80 -3.48 0.29
C VAL A 98 2.28 -3.35 -0.07
N HIS A 99 2.60 -3.22 -1.36
CA HIS A 99 3.97 -3.04 -1.85
C HIS A 99 4.63 -1.78 -1.28
N GLY A 100 3.91 -0.66 -1.26
CA GLY A 100 4.42 0.59 -0.67
C GLY A 100 4.71 0.46 0.82
N PHE A 101 3.84 -0.24 1.55
CA PHE A 101 4.01 -0.50 2.98
C PHE A 101 5.26 -1.35 3.23
N CYS A 102 5.38 -2.49 2.54
CA CYS A 102 6.52 -3.38 2.68
C CYS A 102 7.82 -2.67 2.32
N LEU A 103 7.83 -1.89 1.24
CA LEU A 103 9.01 -1.13 0.84
C LEU A 103 9.46 -0.14 1.93
N ARG A 104 8.54 0.73 2.38
CA ARG A 104 8.85 1.84 3.28
C ARG A 104 9.09 1.40 4.72
N HIS A 105 8.31 0.45 5.22
CA HIS A 105 8.29 0.08 6.64
C HIS A 105 8.98 -1.24 6.95
N LEU A 106 9.30 -2.07 5.94
CA LEU A 106 10.01 -3.34 6.15
C LEU A 106 11.38 -3.33 5.45
N LEU A 107 11.43 -3.19 4.12
CA LEU A 107 12.65 -3.38 3.33
C LEU A 107 13.66 -2.24 3.51
N MET A 108 13.21 -0.98 3.49
CA MET A 108 14.11 0.16 3.71
C MET A 108 14.76 0.15 5.10
N PRO A 109 14.02 -0.02 6.22
CA PRO A 109 14.62 -0.02 7.56
C PRO A 109 15.34 -1.32 7.93
N TYR A 110 14.85 -2.49 7.48
CA TYR A 110 15.34 -3.79 7.97
C TYR A 110 15.93 -4.69 6.88
N GLY A 111 15.92 -4.28 5.61
CA GLY A 111 16.39 -5.14 4.50
C GLY A 111 17.86 -5.54 4.63
N ARG A 112 18.69 -4.69 5.25
CA ARG A 112 20.11 -5.01 5.54
C ARG A 112 20.29 -6.12 6.57
N LEU A 113 19.32 -6.31 7.46
CA LEU A 113 19.36 -7.36 8.49
C LEU A 113 18.96 -8.73 7.95
N ALA A 114 18.36 -8.77 6.76
CA ALA A 114 17.82 -9.98 6.15
C ALA A 114 18.77 -10.60 5.10
N ASP A 115 20.03 -10.13 5.01
CA ASP A 115 21.04 -10.56 4.03
C ASP A 115 20.52 -10.65 2.59
N LEU A 116 19.59 -9.74 2.23
CA LEU A 116 18.99 -9.70 0.91
C LEU A 116 20.03 -9.23 -0.12
N PRO A 117 20.16 -9.91 -1.27
CA PRO A 117 21.08 -9.52 -2.35
C PRO A 117 20.52 -8.34 -3.14
N VAL A 118 20.25 -7.22 -2.47
CA VAL A 118 19.71 -5.99 -3.04
C VAL A 118 20.60 -4.80 -2.70
N PRO A 119 20.79 -3.85 -3.63
CA PRO A 119 21.63 -2.69 -3.39
C PRO A 119 20.97 -1.73 -2.39
N PHE A 120 21.80 -1.07 -1.57
CA PHE A 120 21.38 -0.01 -0.66
C PHE A 120 22.10 1.31 -1.02
N PRO A 121 21.39 2.46 -1.09
CA PRO A 121 19.97 2.64 -0.79
C PRO A 121 19.05 1.94 -1.79
N LEU A 122 17.98 1.35 -1.26
CA LEU A 122 17.06 0.54 -2.06
C LEU A 122 16.20 1.44 -2.95
N ALA A 123 16.22 1.18 -4.26
CA ALA A 123 15.51 1.98 -5.26
C ALA A 123 14.60 1.07 -6.10
N VAL A 124 13.41 1.58 -6.43
CA VAL A 124 12.47 0.90 -7.32
C VAL A 124 12.80 1.30 -8.75
N ALA A 125 13.04 0.31 -9.61
CA ALA A 125 13.26 0.55 -11.04
C ALA A 125 12.00 1.14 -11.69
N THR A 126 12.19 2.16 -12.52
CA THR A 126 11.14 2.66 -13.41
C THR A 126 10.80 1.64 -14.48
N GLN A 127 9.62 1.75 -15.08
CA GLN A 127 9.22 0.87 -16.20
C GLN A 127 10.27 0.89 -17.32
N ARG A 128 10.79 2.06 -17.67
CA ARG A 128 11.85 2.21 -18.68
C ARG A 128 13.13 1.46 -18.30
N GLN A 129 13.55 1.52 -17.04
CA GLN A 129 14.72 0.78 -16.57
C GLN A 129 14.49 -0.74 -16.63
N ALA A 130 13.29 -1.20 -16.25
CA ALA A 130 12.91 -2.61 -16.37
C ALA A 130 12.88 -3.07 -17.84
N ASP A 131 12.29 -2.29 -18.74
CA ASP A 131 12.22 -2.59 -20.17
C ASP A 131 13.62 -2.60 -20.79
N GLN A 132 14.49 -1.64 -20.44
CA GLN A 132 15.88 -1.62 -20.88
C GLN A 132 16.67 -2.83 -20.38
N ALA A 133 16.50 -3.22 -19.11
CA ALA A 133 17.16 -4.39 -18.56
C ALA A 133 16.70 -5.67 -19.28
N MET A 134 15.39 -5.79 -19.52
CA MET A 134 14.81 -6.92 -20.26
C MET A 134 15.33 -6.97 -21.70
N LYS A 135 15.38 -5.83 -22.40
CA LYS A 135 15.95 -5.74 -23.75
C LYS A 135 17.41 -6.19 -23.79
N ARG A 136 18.25 -5.70 -22.88
CA ARG A 136 19.68 -6.08 -22.80
C ARG A 136 19.86 -7.58 -22.59
N ILE A 137 19.04 -8.19 -21.74
CA ILE A 137 19.07 -9.65 -21.49
C ILE A 137 18.60 -10.40 -22.74
N GLY A 138 17.52 -9.93 -23.39
CA GLY A 138 17.02 -10.49 -24.64
C GLY A 138 18.07 -10.46 -25.75
N ASP A 139 18.69 -9.31 -25.99
CA ASP A 139 19.76 -9.15 -26.99
C ASP A 139 20.95 -10.09 -26.71
N ARG A 140 21.30 -10.31 -25.42
CA ARG A 140 22.38 -11.22 -25.01
C ARG A 140 22.04 -12.70 -25.18
N LEU A 141 20.80 -13.10 -24.94
CA LEU A 141 20.37 -14.51 -24.98
C LEU A 141 19.93 -14.95 -26.36
N PHE A 142 19.32 -14.07 -27.15
CA PHE A 142 18.64 -14.40 -28.40
C PHE A 142 19.14 -13.61 -29.63
N GLY A 143 20.08 -12.68 -29.43
CA GLY A 143 20.60 -11.82 -30.50
C GLY A 143 19.80 -10.52 -30.68
N VAL A 144 20.47 -9.52 -31.25
CA VAL A 144 19.91 -8.16 -31.43
C VAL A 144 18.70 -8.21 -32.37
N GLY A 145 17.58 -7.63 -31.91
CA GLY A 145 16.37 -7.52 -32.73
C GLY A 145 15.46 -8.76 -32.70
N HIS A 146 15.76 -9.75 -31.84
CA HIS A 146 14.83 -10.85 -31.59
C HIS A 146 13.51 -10.29 -31.04
N PRO A 147 12.34 -10.70 -31.59
CA PRO A 147 11.04 -10.21 -31.11
C PRO A 147 10.89 -10.54 -29.62
N PRO A 148 10.35 -9.61 -28.81
CA PRO A 148 10.14 -9.89 -27.40
C PRO A 148 9.27 -11.14 -27.26
N PRO A 149 9.64 -12.09 -26.38
CA PRO A 149 8.82 -13.26 -26.17
C PRO A 149 7.41 -12.82 -25.74
N PRO A 150 6.34 -13.51 -26.19
CA PRO A 150 4.98 -13.18 -25.79
C PRO A 150 4.86 -13.17 -24.26
N HIS A 151 4.05 -12.26 -23.73
CA HIS A 151 3.88 -12.07 -22.29
C HIS A 151 3.65 -13.41 -21.58
N GLY A 152 4.60 -13.80 -20.72
CA GLY A 152 4.53 -15.05 -19.93
C GLY A 152 5.53 -16.16 -20.32
N CYS A 153 6.20 -16.07 -21.47
CA CYS A 153 7.07 -17.17 -21.97
C CYS A 153 8.37 -17.36 -21.15
N LEU A 154 8.87 -16.31 -20.49
CA LEU A 154 10.14 -16.36 -19.73
C LEU A 154 10.07 -17.06 -18.36
N ARG A 155 8.94 -17.67 -17.98
CA ARG A 155 8.84 -18.37 -16.68
C ARG A 155 9.46 -19.77 -16.67
N HIS A 156 9.73 -20.40 -17.82
CA HIS A 156 10.02 -21.86 -17.89
C HIS A 156 11.18 -22.29 -18.82
N SER A 157 12.25 -21.49 -18.98
CA SER A 157 13.44 -21.96 -19.71
C SER A 157 14.74 -21.76 -18.93
N VAL A 158 14.84 -22.47 -17.80
CA VAL A 158 16.13 -22.90 -17.26
C VAL A 158 16.19 -24.42 -17.42
N SER A 159 16.39 -24.90 -18.65
CA SER A 159 16.91 -26.26 -18.86
C SER A 159 18.38 -26.14 -19.25
N GLY A 160 19.23 -26.70 -18.40
CA GLY A 160 20.67 -26.59 -18.45
C GLY A 160 21.26 -27.15 -19.74
N ARG A 161 22.24 -26.45 -20.30
CA ARG A 161 23.20 -27.05 -21.22
C ARG A 161 24.27 -27.74 -20.39
N SER A 162 24.29 -29.06 -20.41
CA SER A 162 25.43 -29.85 -19.94
C SER A 162 26.67 -29.56 -20.81
N PRO A 163 27.88 -29.54 -20.24
CA PRO A 163 29.10 -29.33 -21.01
C PRO A 163 29.41 -30.54 -21.93
N PRO A 164 30.10 -30.34 -23.06
CA PRO A 164 30.47 -31.43 -23.95
C PRO A 164 31.52 -32.32 -23.26
N GLN A 165 31.23 -33.63 -23.17
CA GLN A 165 32.26 -34.62 -22.83
C GLN A 165 33.09 -34.87 -24.09
N GLY A 166 34.40 -34.67 -23.96
CA GLY A 166 35.42 -35.29 -24.80
C GLY A 166 35.95 -36.55 -24.13
#